data_AF-A0A7W0MQU9-F1
#
_entry.id   AF-A0A7W0MQU9-F1
#
_cell.length_a   1.000
_cell.length_b   1.000
_cell.length_c   1.000
_cell.angle_alpha   90.00
_cell.angle_beta   90.00
_cell.angle_gamma   90.00
#
_symmetry.space_group_name_H-M   'P 1'
#
loop_
_entity.id
_entity.type
_entity.pdbx_description
1 polymer ?
#
loop_
_entity_poly.entity_id
_entity_poly.type
_entity_poly.pdbx_seq_one_letter_code
_entity_poly.pdbx_strand_id
1 'polypeptide(L)' 'MALGLTPQEALARARADLRMGVAVVLENAGASALALAAETATDERLADLRARGPVDLA' A
#
# COMPACT_ATOMS: atom_id res chain seq x y z
N MET A 1 9.46 -21.21 -12.58
CA MET A 1 8.32 -20.31 -12.84
C MET A 1 8.00 -19.59 -11.55
N ALA A 2 7.95 -18.26 -11.56
CA ALA A 2 7.49 -17.49 -10.40
C ALA A 2 5.97 -17.35 -10.46
N LEU A 3 5.29 -17.56 -9.32
CA LEU A 3 3.84 -17.33 -9.16
C LEU A 3 3.52 -15.87 -8.78
N GLY A 4 4.54 -15.00 -8.78
CA GLY A 4 4.39 -13.59 -8.44
C GLY A 4 3.96 -12.75 -9.65
N LEU A 5 3.34 -11.60 -9.35
CA LEU A 5 3.02 -10.59 -10.36
C LEU A 5 4.30 -10.07 -11.01
N THR A 6 4.27 -9.82 -12.31
CA THR A 6 5.27 -8.98 -12.97
C THR A 6 5.19 -7.54 -12.43
N PRO A 7 6.24 -6.71 -12.59
CA PRO A 7 6.20 -5.33 -12.12
C PRO A 7 5.03 -4.50 -12.69
N GLN A 8 4.65 -4.74 -13.94
CA GLN A 8 3.52 -4.06 -14.58
C GLN A 8 2.17 -4.53 -14.01
N GLU A 9 2.02 -5.82 -13.73
CA GLU A 9 0.83 -6.36 -13.09
C GLU A 9 0.72 -5.91 -11.62
N ALA A 10 1.84 -5.85 -10.89
CA ALA A 10 1.89 -5.31 -9.54
C ALA A 10 1.48 -3.84 -9.51
N LEU A 11 1.98 -3.03 -10.46
CA LEU A 11 1.59 -1.63 -10.60
C LEU A 11 0.10 -1.48 -10.95
N ALA A 12 -0.40 -2.27 -11.89
CA ALA A 12 -1.82 -2.26 -12.25
C ALA A 12 -2.71 -2.62 -11.05
N ARG A 13 -2.30 -3.63 -10.28
CA ARG A 13 -3.00 -4.05 -9.06
C ARG A 13 -2.99 -2.96 -7.99
N ALA A 14 -1.84 -2.39 -7.68
CA ALA A 14 -1.72 -1.31 -6.69
C ALA A 14 -2.60 -0.11 -7.02
N ARG A 15 -2.69 0.27 -8.31
CA ARG A 15 -3.57 1.37 -8.76
C ARG A 15 -5.05 1.01 -8.60
N ALA A 16 -5.44 -0.23 -8.88
CA ALA A 16 -6.81 -0.69 -8.68
C ALA A 16 -7.19 -0.67 -7.20
N ASP A 17 -6.31 -1.16 -6.33
CA ASP A 17 -6.49 -1.19 -4.88
C ASP A 17 -6.64 0.23 -4.31
N LEU A 18 -5.78 1.18 -4.73
CA LEU A 18 -5.90 2.59 -4.34
C LEU A 18 -7.23 3.21 -4.77
N ARG A 19 -7.72 2.90 -5.97
CA ARG A 19 -9.02 3.40 -6.46
C ARG A 19 -10.20 2.83 -5.67
N MET A 20 -10.03 1.67 -5.04
CA MET A 20 -11.01 1.07 -4.12
C MET A 20 -10.83 1.53 -2.66
N GLY A 21 -9.91 2.45 -2.36
CA GLY A 21 -9.63 2.94 -1.01
C GLY A 21 -8.79 1.98 -0.14
N VAL A 22 -8.15 0.99 -0.76
CA VAL A 22 -7.23 0.07 -0.09
C VAL A 22 -5.84 0.70 -0.02
N ALA A 23 -5.17 0.57 1.13
CA ALA A 23 -3.79 1.01 1.28
C ALA A 23 -2.83 0.02 0.62
N VAL A 24 -1.73 0.52 0.07
CA VAL A 24 -0.67 -0.29 -0.56
C VAL A 24 0.67 -0.02 0.12
N VAL A 25 1.58 -0.99 0.09
CA VAL A 25 2.95 -0.79 0.55
C VAL A 25 3.85 -0.50 -0.64
N LEU A 26 4.68 0.52 -0.50
CA LEU A 26 5.75 0.87 -1.42
C LEU A 26 7.07 0.50 -0.76
N GLU A 27 7.91 -0.24 -1.47
CA GLU A 27 9.23 -0.63 -1.01
C GLU A 27 10.31 -0.06 -1.92
N ASN A 28 11.37 0.45 -1.31
CA ASN A 28 12.57 0.86 -2.03
C ASN A 28 13.79 0.69 -1.13
N ALA A 29 14.73 -0.15 -1.57
CA ALA A 29 16.09 -0.32 -1.01
C ALA A 29 16.22 -0.03 0.50
N GLY A 30 15.60 -0.87 1.34
CA GLY A 30 15.70 -0.80 2.80
C GLY A 30 14.69 0.14 3.47
N ALA A 31 13.79 0.76 2.71
CA ALA A 31 12.68 1.54 3.22
C ALA A 31 11.35 1.01 2.70
N SER A 32 10.34 1.05 3.56
CA SER A 32 8.94 0.75 3.23
C SER A 32 8.06 1.91 3.66
N ALA A 33 7.01 2.16 2.89
CA ALA A 33 6.00 3.16 3.19
C ALA A 33 4.61 2.61 2.91
N LEU A 34 3.68 2.85 3.84
CA LEU A 34 2.26 2.60 3.60
C LEU A 34 1.65 3.83 2.94
N ALA A 35 1.05 3.65 1.76
CA ALA A 35 0.41 4.70 0.98
C ALA A 35 -1.10 4.48 0.91
N LEU A 36 -1.86 5.57 1.02
CA LEU A 36 -3.31 5.58 0.86
C LEU A 36 -3.73 6.76 -0.03
N ALA A 37 -4.76 6.58 -0.84
CA ALA A 37 -5.27 7.62 -1.73
C ALA A 37 -5.97 8.72 -0.95
N ALA A 38 -5.53 9.97 -1.09
CA ALA A 38 -6.06 11.11 -0.35
C ALA A 38 -7.57 11.32 -0.58
N GLU A 39 -8.06 11.06 -1.79
CA GLU A 39 -9.47 11.16 -2.17
C GLU A 39 -10.41 10.20 -1.42
N THR A 40 -9.88 9.13 -0.82
CA THR A 40 -10.63 8.13 -0.05
C THR A 40 -10.16 8.04 1.41
N ALA A 41 -9.26 8.92 1.83
CA ALA A 41 -8.74 8.97 3.18
C ALA A 41 -9.79 9.53 4.16
N THR A 42 -9.88 8.92 5.34
CA THR A 42 -10.60 9.48 6.49
C THR A 42 -9.64 9.69 7.65
N ASP A 43 -9.96 10.63 8.54
CA ASP A 43 -9.12 10.94 9.71
C ASP A 43 -8.97 9.72 10.63
N GLU A 44 -10.06 8.97 10.84
CA GLU A 44 -10.06 7.75 11.66
C GLU A 44 -9.12 6.68 11.08
N ARG A 45 -9.24 6.41 9.77
CA ARG A 45 -8.40 5.40 9.12
C ARG A 45 -6.95 5.80 9.11
N LEU A 46 -6.64 7.08 8.93
CA LEU A 46 -5.27 7.60 9.01
C LEU A 46 -4.71 7.50 10.43
N ALA A 47 -5.52 7.78 11.46
CA ALA A 47 -5.13 7.61 12.86
C ALA A 47 -4.85 6.14 13.20
N ASP A 48 -5.72 5.22 12.76
CA ASP A 48 -5.54 3.78 12.95
C ASP A 48 -4.25 3.27 12.29
N LEU A 49 -3.95 3.73 11.07
CA LEU A 49 -2.73 3.35 10.37
C LEU A 49 -1.48 3.90 11.06
N ARG A 50 -1.51 5.13 11.58
CA ARG A 50 -0.40 5.71 12.35
C ARG A 50 -0.17 4.98 13.68
N ALA A 51 -1.24 4.52 14.34
CA ALA A 51 -1.16 3.80 15.60
C ALA A 51 -0.50 2.42 15.47
N ARG A 52 -0.48 1.84 14.26
CA ARG A 52 0.15 0.53 13.98
C ARG A 52 1.68 0.54 14.03
N GLY A 53 2.34 1.69 13.94
CA GLY A 53 3.80 1.78 13.96
C GLY A 53 4.47 1.31 12.65
N PRO A 54 5.73 0.83 12.68
CA PRO A 54 6.45 0.37 11.50
C PRO A 54 5.68 -0.75 10.78
N VAL A 55 5.47 -0.59 9.47
CA VAL A 55 4.79 -1.59 8.64
C VAL A 55 5.83 -2.51 8.03
N ASP A 56 5.79 -3.77 8.43
CA ASP A 56 6.60 -4.85 7.88
C ASP A 56 5.72 -5.78 7.03
N LEU A 57 6.23 -6.19 5.87
CA LEU A 57 5.61 -7.21 5.04
C LEU A 57 6.32 -8.53 5.37
N ALA A 58 5.73 -9.29 6.29
CA ALA A 58 6.24 -10.59 6.75
C ALA A 58 6.58 -11.56 5.60
#